data_AF-A0A0G0GVZ5-F1
#
_entry.id   AF-A0A0G0GVZ5-F1
#
_cell.length_a   1.000
_cell.length_b   1.000
_cell.length_c   1.000
_cell.angle_alpha   90.00
_cell.angle_beta   90.00
_cell.angle_gamma   90.00
#
_symmetry.space_group_name_H-M   'P 1'
#
loop_
_entity.id
_entity.type
_entity.pdbx_description
1 polymer ?
#
loop_
_entity_poly.entity_id
_entity_poly.type
_entity_poly.pdbx_seq_one_letter_code
_entity_poly.pdbx_strand_id
1 'polypeptide(L)'
;MKYVEIYKLQNNGEQSVVLHCVLDGDMVRFEGEGKQIAENLENFGIRDYKDESKQNVFSKDGLKFLENLKYNFDSGYLNASDIIEK
;
A
#
# COMPACT_ATOMS: atom_id res chain seq x y z
N MET A 1 -4.59 11.41 -11.09
CA MET A 1 -4.51 10.90 -9.71
C MET A 1 -3.85 9.54 -9.74
N LYS A 2 -2.83 9.29 -8.90
CA LYS A 2 -2.16 7.99 -8.81
C LYS A 2 -2.55 7.29 -7.51
N TYR A 3 -2.83 6.00 -7.55
CA TYR A 3 -3.19 5.24 -6.35
C TYR A 3 -2.85 3.76 -6.47
N VAL A 4 -2.82 3.07 -5.34
CA VAL A 4 -2.67 1.61 -5.23
C VAL A 4 -3.83 1.06 -4.40
N GLU A 5 -4.38 -0.06 -4.84
CA GLU A 5 -5.41 -0.80 -4.10
C GLU A 5 -4.76 -1.94 -3.31
N ILE A 6 -5.15 -2.09 -2.05
CA ILE A 6 -4.83 -3.27 -1.24
C ILE A 6 -6.07 -4.15 -1.21
N TYR A 7 -5.92 -5.39 -1.68
CA TYR A 7 -6.93 -6.42 -1.69
C TYR A 7 -6.73 -7.38 -0.53
N LYS A 8 -7.83 -7.87 0.03
CA LYS A 8 -7.83 -9.00 0.96
C LYS A 8 -8.50 -10.20 0.31
N LEU A 9 -7.85 -11.36 0.39
CA LEU A 9 -8.47 -12.63 -0.01
C LEU A 9 -9.46 -13.07 1.07
N GLN A 10 -10.68 -13.36 0.65
CA GLN A 10 -11.76 -13.86 1.49
C GLN A 10 -11.76 -15.41 1.50
N ASN A 11 -12.42 -16.00 2.49
CA ASN A 11 -12.47 -17.47 2.65
C ASN A 11 -13.16 -18.18 1.48
N ASN A 12 -13.98 -17.48 0.70
CA ASN A 12 -14.65 -17.98 -0.50
C ASN A 12 -13.79 -17.85 -1.78
N GLY A 13 -12.54 -17.38 -1.65
CA GLY A 13 -11.62 -17.17 -2.77
C GLY A 13 -11.82 -15.84 -3.51
N GLU A 14 -12.79 -15.02 -3.11
CA GLU A 14 -12.99 -13.69 -3.67
C GLU A 14 -11.96 -12.70 -3.12
N GLN A 15 -11.61 -11.70 -3.92
CA GLN A 15 -10.77 -10.58 -3.49
C GLN A 15 -11.63 -9.33 -3.37
N SER A 16 -11.47 -8.62 -2.25
CA SER A 16 -12.13 -7.34 -2.01
C SER A 16 -11.09 -6.26 -1.74
N VAL A 17 -11.23 -5.09 -2.36
CA VAL A 17 -10.43 -3.92 -2.01
C VAL A 17 -10.76 -3.50 -0.59
N VAL A 18 -9.75 -3.42 0.27
CA VAL A 18 -9.90 -3.01 1.67
C VAL A 18 -9.28 -1.64 1.94
N LEU A 19 -8.32 -1.21 1.12
CA LEU A 19 -7.66 0.08 1.28
C LEU A 19 -7.24 0.65 -0.07
N HIS A 20 -7.43 1.95 -0.26
CA HIS A 20 -6.86 2.74 -1.34
C HIS A 20 -5.75 3.62 -0.76
N CYS A 21 -4.55 3.48 -1.30
CA CYS A 21 -3.41 4.33 -1.01
C CYS A 21 -3.31 5.37 -2.13
N VAL A 22 -3.81 6.58 -1.88
CA VAL A 22 -3.97 7.63 -2.89
C VAL A 22 -2.87 8.69 -2.74
N LEU A 23 -2.17 9.01 -3.82
CA LEU A 23 -1.23 10.12 -3.84
C LEU A 23 -2.00 11.45 -3.85
N ASP A 24 -1.85 12.22 -2.78
CA ASP A 24 -2.39 13.57 -2.61
C ASP A 24 -1.26 14.57 -2.36
N GLY A 25 -0.95 15.37 -3.40
CA GLY A 25 0.26 16.18 -3.44
C GLY A 25 1.51 15.30 -3.40
N ASP A 26 2.35 15.52 -2.40
CA ASP A 26 3.62 14.79 -2.22
C ASP A 26 3.51 13.62 -1.22
N MET A 27 2.32 13.36 -0.67
CA MET A 27 2.10 12.32 0.33
C MET A 27 0.98 11.35 -0.05
N VAL A 28 0.98 10.17 0.54
CA VAL A 28 -0.07 9.17 0.37
C VAL A 28 -1.09 9.30 1.49
N ARG A 29 -2.37 9.34 1.13
CA ARG A 29 -3.50 9.20 2.05
C ARG A 29 -4.13 7.83 1.92
N PHE A 30 -4.72 7.35 3.01
CA PHE A 30 -5.37 6.06 3.09
C PHE A 30 -6.89 6.22 3.14
N GLU A 31 -7.60 5.55 2.25
CA GLU A 31 -9.06 5.58 2.15
C GLU A 31 -9.63 4.15 2.15
N GLY A 32 -10.75 3.93 2.83
CA GLY A 32 -11.42 2.62 2.86
C GLY A 32 -11.57 2.04 4.26
N GLU A 33 -11.88 0.73 4.32
CA GLU A 33 -12.27 0.04 5.55
C GLU A 33 -11.09 -0.57 6.32
N GLY A 34 -9.93 -0.70 5.66
CA GLY A 34 -8.71 -1.31 6.21
C GLY A 34 -7.97 -0.46 7.23
N LYS A 35 -8.65 0.08 8.26
CA LYS A 35 -8.06 0.99 9.27
C LYS A 35 -6.79 0.44 9.92
N GLN A 36 -6.79 -0.83 10.32
CA GLN A 36 -5.61 -1.46 10.93
C GLN A 36 -4.42 -1.51 9.98
N ILE A 37 -4.66 -1.69 8.68
CA ILE A 37 -3.60 -1.70 7.66
C ILE A 37 -3.06 -0.28 7.51
N ALA A 38 -3.94 0.72 7.40
CA ALA A 38 -3.54 2.12 7.34
C ALA A 38 -2.70 2.54 8.56
N GLU A 39 -3.14 2.21 9.78
CA GLU A 39 -2.39 2.50 11.02
C GLU A 39 -1.02 1.83 11.03
N ASN A 40 -0.91 0.58 10.57
CA ASN A 40 0.37 -0.11 10.49
C ASN A 40 1.30 0.57 9.46
N LEU A 41 0.76 0.97 8.31
CA LEU A 41 1.50 1.69 7.27
C LEU A 41 1.97 3.06 7.73
N GLU A 42 1.16 3.77 8.51
CA GLU A 42 1.53 5.07 9.08
C GLU A 42 2.62 4.94 10.16
N ASN A 43 2.48 3.97 11.06
CA ASN A 43 3.38 3.83 12.21
C ASN A 43 4.70 3.15 11.86
N PHE A 44 4.68 2.15 10.97
CA PHE A 44 5.85 1.32 10.69
C PHE A 44 6.40 1.52 9.28
N GLY A 45 5.65 2.12 8.36
CA GLY A 45 6.02 2.20 6.96
C GLY A 45 6.07 0.82 6.29
N ILE A 46 6.74 0.77 5.16
CA ILE A 46 7.02 -0.46 4.41
C ILE A 46 8.49 -0.51 4.02
N ARG A 47 9.04 -1.68 3.79
CA ARG A 47 10.45 -1.81 3.42
C ARG A 47 10.68 -1.29 2.00
N ASP A 48 11.71 -0.48 1.83
CA ASP A 48 12.21 -0.13 0.51
C ASP A 48 12.87 -1.35 -0.13
N TYR A 49 12.26 -1.86 -1.20
CA TYR A 49 12.76 -3.03 -1.92
C TYR A 49 13.95 -2.69 -2.83
N LYS A 50 14.12 -1.40 -3.18
CA LYS A 50 15.22 -0.92 -4.04
C LYS A 50 16.47 -0.53 -3.22
N ASP A 51 16.36 -0.43 -1.91
CA ASP A 51 17.45 0.00 -1.02
C ASP A 51 18.05 -1.19 -0.24
N GLU A 52 19.33 -1.46 -0.48
CA GLU A 52 20.08 -2.52 0.21
C GLU A 52 20.19 -2.29 1.73
N SER A 53 20.05 -1.03 2.17
CA SER A 53 20.07 -0.65 3.59
C SER A 53 18.78 -1.03 4.33
N LYS A 54 17.75 -1.51 3.61
CA LYS A 54 16.46 -1.98 4.15
C LYS A 54 15.71 -0.93 4.98
N GLN A 55 15.90 0.35 4.67
CA GLN A 55 15.14 1.41 5.32
C GLN A 55 13.66 1.32 4.96
N ASN A 56 12.81 1.79 5.88
CA ASN A 56 11.39 1.88 5.62
C ASN A 56 11.05 3.20 4.92
N VAL A 57 10.14 3.13 3.96
CA VAL A 57 9.46 4.27 3.35
C VAL A 57 8.09 4.44 3.99
N PHE A 58 7.67 5.68 4.12
CA PHE A 58 6.45 6.09 4.79
C PHE A 58 5.52 6.82 3.83
N SER A 59 4.26 7.00 4.20
CA SER A 59 3.26 7.69 3.38
C SER A 59 3.70 9.10 2.94
N LYS A 60 4.45 9.81 3.78
CA LYS A 60 5.05 11.12 3.46
C LYS A 60 6.10 11.09 2.34
N ASP A 61 6.59 9.93 1.95
CA ASP A 61 7.55 9.73 0.85
C ASP A 61 6.83 9.57 -0.51
N GLY A 62 5.50 9.72 -0.53
CA GLY A 62 4.70 9.93 -1.73
C GLY A 62 4.78 8.78 -2.72
N LEU A 63 5.18 9.10 -3.96
CA LEU A 63 5.26 8.12 -5.05
C LEU A 63 6.20 6.95 -4.71
N LYS A 64 7.30 7.20 -3.99
CA LYS A 64 8.25 6.15 -3.58
C LYS A 64 7.57 5.12 -2.68
N PHE A 65 6.65 5.55 -1.83
CA PHE A 65 5.85 4.66 -1.00
C PHE A 65 4.90 3.81 -1.85
N LEU A 66 4.17 4.41 -2.81
CA LEU A 66 3.29 3.66 -3.71
C LEU A 66 4.02 2.59 -4.52
N GLU A 67 5.20 2.89 -5.04
CA GLU A 67 6.02 1.93 -5.80
C GLU A 67 6.43 0.71 -4.98
N ASN A 68 6.58 0.87 -3.66
CA ASN A 68 7.03 -0.20 -2.77
C ASN A 68 5.88 -1.10 -2.26
N LEU A 69 4.62 -0.66 -2.36
CA LEU A 69 3.47 -1.40 -1.80
C LEU A 69 3.32 -2.80 -2.42
N LYS A 70 3.42 -2.90 -3.75
CA LYS A 70 3.30 -4.19 -4.47
C LYS A 70 4.29 -5.26 -3.97
N TYR A 71 5.49 -4.86 -3.56
CA TYR A 71 6.53 -5.79 -3.10
C TYR A 71 6.38 -6.17 -1.63
N ASN A 72 5.66 -5.38 -0.84
CA ASN A 72 5.44 -5.63 0.58
C ASN A 72 4.10 -6.36 0.85
N PHE A 73 3.15 -6.28 -0.08
CA PHE A 73 1.86 -6.97 -0.03
C PHE A 73 1.76 -7.95 -1.20
N ASP A 74 2.48 -9.07 -1.08
CA ASP A 74 2.44 -10.23 -1.98
C ASP A 74 2.18 -11.54 -1.19
N SER A 75 1.61 -11.40 0.02
CA SER A 75 1.19 -12.54 0.81
C SER A 75 -0.19 -12.94 0.34
N GLY A 76 -0.45 -14.22 0.05
CA GLY A 76 -1.72 -14.67 -0.56
C GLY A 76 -3.03 -14.21 0.11
N TYR A 77 -2.97 -13.66 1.33
CA TYR A 77 -4.11 -13.06 2.04
C TYR A 77 -4.27 -11.55 1.86
N LEU A 78 -3.19 -10.81 1.58
CA LEU A 78 -3.18 -9.37 1.32
C LEU A 78 -2.25 -9.06 0.13
N ASN A 79 -2.83 -8.54 -0.94
CA ASN A 79 -2.13 -8.20 -2.17
C ASN A 79 -2.26 -6.72 -2.47
N ALA A 80 -1.26 -6.09 -3.09
CA ALA A 80 -1.36 -4.74 -3.62
C ALA A 80 -1.35 -4.74 -5.16
N SER A 81 -2.13 -3.82 -5.75
CA SER A 81 -2.14 -3.59 -7.20
C SER A 81 -0.83 -2.95 -7.66
N ASP A 82 -0.63 -2.93 -8.98
CA ASP A 82 0.25 -1.92 -9.59
C ASP A 82 -0.31 -0.49 -9.36
N ILE A 83 0.52 0.52 -9.59
CA ILE A 83 0.06 1.92 -9.53
C ILE A 83 -0.95 2.14 -10.66
N ILE A 84 -2.15 2.55 -10.27
CA ILE A 84 -3.24 2.91 -11.17
C ILE A 84 -3.19 4.43 -11.38
N GLU A 85 -3.21 4.87 -12.63
CA GLU A 85 -3.29 6.28 -13.02
C GLU A 85 -4.66 6.59 -13.63
N LYS A 86 -5.31 7.64 -13.12
CA LYS A 86 -6.61 8.12 -13.61
C LYS A 86 -6.62 9.62 -13.84
#